data_AF-A0A2N1BUB8-F1
#
_entry.id   AF-A0A2N1BUB8-F1
#
_cell.length_a   1.000
_cell.length_b   1.000
_cell.length_c   1.000
_cell.angle_alpha   90.00
_cell.angle_beta   90.00
_cell.angle_gamma   90.00
#
_symmetry.space_group_name_H-M   'P 1'
#
loop_
_entity.id
_entity.type
_entity.pdbx_description
1 polymer ?
#
loop_
_entity_poly.entity_id
_entity_poly.type
_entity_poly.pdbx_seq_one_letter_code
_entity_poly.pdbx_strand_id
1 'polypeptide(L)'
;MSNSTIEAEISFRFLSLDKFQAYSLVREILGATHKEEAESNRYIASVPLTKQNLEDINDYYVRQRVEVEACDIFVSVNTEATTCSIAVPAIVNRMLKYIDCKLTFSYTVI
;
A
#
# COMPACT_ATOMS: atom_id res chain seq x y z
N MET A 1 -16.47 28.52 7.11
CA MET A 1 -15.23 27.82 6.74
C MET A 1 -15.59 26.35 6.69
N SER A 2 -15.79 25.79 5.51
CA SER A 2 -16.01 24.35 5.35
C SER A 2 -14.69 23.66 5.68
N ASN A 3 -14.69 22.80 6.70
CA ASN A 3 -13.58 21.90 6.94
C ASN A 3 -13.56 20.92 5.77
N SER A 4 -12.77 21.21 4.74
CA SER A 4 -12.50 20.24 3.68
C SER A 4 -11.82 19.03 4.33
N THR A 5 -12.55 17.93 4.45
CA THR A 5 -12.03 16.69 5.02
C THR A 5 -11.06 16.09 4.00
N ILE A 6 -9.76 16.21 4.26
CA ILE A 6 -8.72 15.59 3.44
C ILE A 6 -8.35 14.26 4.11
N GLU A 7 -8.76 13.16 3.50
CA GLU A 7 -8.40 11.81 3.96
C GLU A 7 -7.34 11.23 3.02
N ALA A 8 -6.17 10.97 3.58
CA ALA A 8 -5.07 10.29 2.90
C ALA A 8 -4.90 8.89 3.47
N GLU A 9 -5.14 7.89 2.64
CA GLU A 9 -4.90 6.49 2.97
C GLU A 9 -3.55 6.05 2.42
N ILE A 10 -2.79 5.32 3.23
CA ILE A 10 -1.45 4.87 2.87
C ILE A 10 -1.35 3.37 3.09
N SER A 11 -0.99 2.66 2.04
CA SER A 11 -0.84 1.22 2.05
C SER A 11 0.44 0.80 1.35
N PHE A 12 1.03 -0.30 1.78
CA PHE A 12 2.02 -1.03 1.01
C PHE A 12 1.28 -2.05 0.15
N ARG A 13 1.58 -2.10 -1.16
CA ARG A 13 0.95 -3.04 -2.08
C ARG A 13 1.96 -3.99 -2.68
N PHE A 14 1.56 -5.25 -2.75
CA PHE A 14 2.19 -6.26 -3.59
C PHE A 14 1.39 -6.35 -4.87
N LEU A 15 2.02 -6.12 -6.01
CA LEU A 15 1.33 -5.88 -7.29
C LEU A 15 1.16 -7.14 -8.14
N SER A 16 1.86 -8.23 -7.83
CA SER A 16 1.88 -9.43 -8.69
C SER A 16 2.00 -10.74 -7.92
N LEU A 17 1.23 -10.87 -6.84
CA LEU A 17 1.22 -12.12 -6.06
C LEU A 17 0.51 -13.24 -6.81
N ASP A 18 0.93 -14.47 -6.57
CA ASP A 18 0.12 -15.64 -6.91
C ASP A 18 -1.00 -15.86 -5.87
N LYS A 19 -1.89 -16.83 -6.15
CA LYS A 19 -3.02 -17.15 -5.28
C LYS A 19 -2.60 -17.59 -3.88
N PHE A 20 -1.56 -18.42 -3.74
CA PHE A 20 -1.12 -18.87 -2.43
C PHE A 20 -0.55 -17.72 -1.61
N GLN A 21 0.27 -16.89 -2.24
CA GLN A 21 0.85 -15.70 -1.62
C GLN A 21 -0.24 -14.75 -1.12
N ALA A 22 -1.18 -14.35 -1.99
CA ALA A 22 -2.23 -13.39 -1.61
C ALA A 22 -3.11 -13.86 -0.45
N TYR A 23 -3.45 -15.15 -0.42
CA TYR A 23 -4.27 -15.72 0.65
C TYR A 23 -3.50 -15.96 1.95
N SER A 24 -2.20 -16.28 1.88
CA SER A 24 -1.37 -16.43 3.08
C SER A 24 -1.12 -15.06 3.73
N LEU A 25 -0.86 -14.03 2.92
CA LEU A 25 -0.62 -12.67 3.38
C LEU A 25 -1.78 -12.13 4.24
N VAL A 26 -3.04 -12.33 3.80
CA VAL A 26 -4.22 -11.87 4.56
C VAL A 26 -4.39 -12.59 5.91
N ARG A 27 -3.81 -13.78 6.06
CA ARG A 27 -3.81 -14.52 7.34
C ARG A 27 -2.64 -14.13 8.24
N GLU A 28 -1.54 -13.69 7.64
CA GLU A 28 -0.29 -13.38 8.33
C GLU A 28 -0.23 -11.93 8.80
N ILE A 29 -0.78 -10.99 8.04
CA ILE A 29 -0.65 -9.54 8.30
C ILE A 29 -2.03 -8.92 8.55
N LEU A 30 -2.18 -8.30 9.73
CA LEU A 30 -3.45 -7.72 10.16
C LEU A 30 -3.89 -6.57 9.24
N GLY A 31 -5.17 -6.59 8.84
CA GLY A 31 -5.77 -5.55 8.00
C GLY A 31 -5.36 -5.63 6.53
N ALA A 32 -4.60 -6.65 6.15
CA ALA A 32 -4.29 -6.88 4.76
C ALA A 32 -5.50 -7.35 3.96
N THR A 33 -5.53 -6.98 2.68
CA THR A 33 -6.58 -7.33 1.73
C THR A 33 -5.94 -7.75 0.42
N HIS A 34 -6.69 -8.44 -0.43
CA HIS A 34 -6.27 -8.74 -1.80
C HIS A 34 -7.42 -8.62 -2.77
N LYS A 35 -7.07 -8.38 -4.03
CA LYS A 35 -7.99 -8.38 -5.17
C LYS A 35 -7.32 -9.13 -6.32
N GLU A 36 -8.09 -9.96 -7.00
CA GLU A 36 -7.66 -10.60 -8.23
C GLU A 36 -7.68 -9.58 -9.39
N GLU A 37 -6.59 -9.55 -10.14
CA GLU A 37 -6.50 -8.79 -11.37
C GLU A 37 -7.06 -9.66 -12.52
N ALA A 38 -8.20 -9.24 -13.05
CA ALA A 38 -9.02 -10.04 -13.96
C ALA A 38 -8.29 -10.51 -15.23
N GLU A 39 -7.24 -9.80 -15.65
CA GLU A 39 -6.54 -10.04 -16.92
C GLU A 39 -5.30 -10.94 -16.78
N SER A 40 -4.72 -11.07 -15.57
CA SER A 40 -3.40 -11.67 -15.38
C SER A 40 -3.38 -12.90 -14.46
N ASN A 41 -4.52 -13.27 -13.85
CA ASN A 41 -4.60 -14.31 -12.81
C ASN A 41 -3.59 -14.07 -11.66
N ARG A 42 -3.21 -12.80 -11.46
CA ARG A 42 -2.38 -12.30 -10.37
C ARG A 42 -3.24 -11.57 -9.37
N TYR A 43 -2.69 -11.38 -8.18
CA TYR A 43 -3.36 -10.71 -7.09
C TYR A 43 -2.59 -9.46 -6.70
N ILE A 44 -3.32 -8.37 -6.55
CA ILE A 44 -2.84 -7.16 -5.89
C ILE A 44 -3.26 -7.27 -4.43
N ALA A 45 -2.29 -7.33 -3.52
CA ALA A 45 -2.54 -7.27 -2.09
C ALA A 45 -2.20 -5.88 -1.55
N SER A 46 -2.99 -5.39 -0.61
CA SER A 46 -2.80 -4.09 0.04
C SER A 46 -2.77 -4.27 1.54
N VAL A 47 -1.75 -3.72 2.19
CA VAL A 47 -1.57 -3.72 3.65
C VAL A 47 -1.53 -2.28 4.13
N PRO A 48 -2.38 -1.86 5.10
CA PRO A 48 -2.27 -0.54 5.71
C PRO A 48 -0.88 -0.32 6.28
N LEU A 49 -0.25 0.80 5.92
CA LEU A 49 1.11 1.10 6.37
C LEU A 49 1.07 1.70 7.78
N THR A 50 1.12 0.82 8.78
CA THR A 50 1.10 1.16 10.20
C THR A 50 2.40 0.73 10.88
N LYS A 51 2.67 1.22 12.10
CA LYS A 51 3.86 0.79 12.84
C LYS A 51 3.82 -0.70 13.17
N GLN A 52 2.62 -1.25 13.35
CA GLN A 52 2.38 -2.65 13.70
C GLN A 52 2.72 -3.58 12.53
N ASN A 53 2.32 -3.22 11.32
CA ASN A 53 2.46 -4.10 10.16
C ASN A 53 3.81 -3.94 9.43
N LEU A 54 4.64 -2.98 9.81
CA LEU A 54 5.83 -2.62 9.06
C LEU A 54 6.87 -3.77 9.05
N GLU A 55 7.09 -4.41 10.19
CA GLU A 55 8.01 -5.57 10.28
C GLU A 55 7.42 -6.77 9.53
N ASP A 56 6.13 -7.04 9.70
CA ASP A 56 5.42 -8.13 9.02
C ASP A 56 5.47 -8.00 7.48
N ILE A 57 5.29 -6.77 6.95
CA ILE A 57 5.42 -6.50 5.52
C ILE A 57 6.83 -6.84 5.02
N ASN A 58 7.85 -6.37 5.75
CA ASN A 58 9.24 -6.60 5.37
C ASN A 58 9.59 -8.10 5.42
N ASP A 59 9.19 -8.80 6.48
CA ASP A 59 9.43 -10.22 6.64
C ASP A 59 8.74 -11.04 5.55
N TYR A 60 7.50 -10.66 5.20
CA TYR A 60 6.77 -11.28 4.09
C TYR A 60 7.46 -11.03 2.74
N TYR A 61 7.86 -9.78 2.47
CA TYR A 61 8.57 -9.39 1.24
C TYR A 61 9.85 -10.22 1.04
N VAL A 62 10.69 -10.31 2.07
CA VAL A 62 11.94 -11.08 2.02
C VAL A 62 11.67 -12.57 1.87
N ARG A 63 10.74 -13.13 2.65
CA ARG A 63 10.41 -14.56 2.63
C ARG A 63 9.86 -15.01 1.28
N GLN A 64 8.99 -14.21 0.68
CA GLN A 64 8.38 -14.52 -0.62
C GLN A 64 9.24 -14.15 -1.82
N ARG A 65 10.40 -13.49 -1.60
CA ARG A 65 11.31 -13.04 -2.65
C ARG A 65 10.60 -12.19 -3.70
N VAL A 66 9.83 -11.22 -3.24
CA VAL A 66 9.10 -10.32 -4.12
C VAL A 66 10.08 -9.37 -4.80
N GLU A 67 9.98 -9.24 -6.12
CA GLU A 67 10.78 -8.26 -6.88
C GLU A 67 10.41 -6.84 -6.46
N VAL A 68 11.40 -5.95 -6.37
CA VAL A 68 11.16 -4.58 -5.88
C VAL A 68 10.20 -3.80 -6.79
N GLU A 69 10.20 -4.08 -8.09
CA GLU A 69 9.28 -3.50 -9.07
C GLU A 69 7.84 -4.02 -8.94
N ALA A 70 7.67 -5.18 -8.27
CA ALA A 70 6.37 -5.83 -8.02
C ALA A 70 5.73 -5.36 -6.70
N CYS A 71 6.17 -4.25 -6.14
CA CYS A 71 5.54 -3.61 -4.99
C CYS A 71 5.57 -2.08 -5.08
N ASP A 72 4.72 -1.42 -4.31
CA ASP A 72 4.77 0.02 -4.12
C ASP A 72 4.19 0.47 -2.78
N ILE A 73 4.47 1.72 -2.42
CA ILE A 73 3.71 2.42 -1.38
C ILE A 73 2.66 3.26 -2.10
N PHE A 74 1.39 2.96 -1.85
CA PHE A 74 0.25 3.64 -2.44
C PHE A 74 -0.32 4.67 -1.48
N VAL A 75 -0.34 5.92 -1.94
CA VAL A 75 -0.94 7.06 -1.24
C VAL A 75 -2.19 7.46 -2.01
N SER A 76 -3.36 7.23 -1.42
CA SER A 76 -4.65 7.60 -1.99
C SER A 76 -5.21 8.81 -1.26
N VAL A 77 -5.60 9.83 -2.01
CA VAL A 77 -6.14 11.08 -1.48
C VAL A 77 -7.51 11.34 -2.06
N ASN A 78 -8.47 11.54 -1.16
CA ASN A 78 -9.82 11.95 -1.50
C ASN A 78 -10.06 13.35 -0.93
N THR A 79 -10.49 14.30 -1.77
CA THR A 79 -10.72 15.68 -1.34
C THR A 79 -11.79 16.38 -2.18
N GLU A 80 -12.50 17.32 -1.55
CA GLU A 80 -13.40 18.27 -2.20
C GLU A 80 -12.66 19.52 -2.73
N ALA A 81 -11.38 19.69 -2.35
CA ALA A 81 -10.60 20.87 -2.72
C ALA A 81 -9.91 20.67 -4.07
N THR A 82 -10.05 21.65 -4.97
CA THR A 82 -9.32 21.73 -6.25
C THR A 82 -7.81 21.85 -6.07
N THR A 83 -7.34 22.27 -4.90
CA THR A 83 -5.92 22.30 -4.55
C THR A 83 -5.78 21.97 -3.08
N CYS A 84 -4.97 20.96 -2.76
CA CYS A 84 -4.62 20.60 -1.40
C CYS A 84 -3.15 20.18 -1.30
N SER A 85 -2.55 20.39 -0.14
CA SER A 85 -1.21 19.90 0.20
C SER A 85 -1.34 18.90 1.34
N ILE A 86 -0.75 17.71 1.17
CA ILE A 86 -0.73 16.67 2.20
C ILE A 86 0.71 16.34 2.54
N ALA A 87 1.00 16.33 3.83
CA ALA A 87 2.26 15.84 4.33
C ALA A 87 2.20 14.31 4.38
N VAL A 88 3.07 13.64 3.61
CA VAL A 88 3.22 12.19 3.70
C VAL A 88 3.87 11.84 5.06
N PRO A 89 3.28 10.94 5.86
CA PRO A 89 3.80 10.57 7.17
C PRO A 89 5.20 9.94 7.09
N ALA A 90 6.02 10.19 8.11
CA ALA A 90 7.40 9.71 8.17
C ALA A 90 7.54 8.17 8.13
N ILE A 91 6.47 7.41 8.36
CA ILE A 91 6.47 5.95 8.23
C ILE A 91 6.74 5.50 6.79
N VAL A 92 6.33 6.29 5.78
CA VAL A 92 6.65 6.02 4.38
C VAL A 92 8.16 6.02 4.17
N ASN A 93 8.84 7.05 4.68
CA ASN A 93 10.31 7.12 4.61
C ASN A 93 11.01 5.99 5.38
N ARG A 94 10.37 5.44 6.42
CA ARG A 94 10.91 4.26 7.12
C ARG A 94 10.76 3.02 6.26
N MET A 95 9.60 2.82 5.65
CA MET A 95 9.35 1.69 4.76
C MET A 95 10.29 1.71 3.56
N LEU A 96 10.51 2.88 2.94
CA LEU A 96 11.45 3.05 1.83
C LEU A 96 12.92 2.71 2.19
N LYS A 97 13.30 2.80 3.47
CA LYS A 97 14.62 2.34 3.92
C LYS A 97 14.73 0.83 4.02
N TYR A 98 13.60 0.13 4.16
CA TYR A 98 13.55 -1.34 4.19
C TYR A 98 13.37 -1.92 2.80
N ILE A 99 12.45 -1.37 2.02
CA ILE A 99 12.13 -1.79 0.66
C ILE A 99 12.14 -0.55 -0.22
N ASP A 100 13.12 -0.47 -1.12
CA ASP A 100 13.30 0.65 -2.05
C ASP A 100 12.33 0.57 -3.24
N CYS A 101 11.03 0.47 -2.94
CA CYS A 101 9.98 0.40 -3.93
C CYS A 101 9.49 1.79 -4.37
N LYS A 102 8.80 1.85 -5.51
CA LYS A 102 8.20 3.09 -5.99
C LYS A 102 7.10 3.61 -5.06
N LEU A 103 6.81 4.91 -5.19
CA LEU A 103 5.63 5.55 -4.62
C LEU A 103 4.59 5.77 -5.71
N THR A 104 3.36 5.32 -5.47
CA THR A 104 2.23 5.53 -6.38
C THR A 104 1.22 6.45 -5.70
N PHE A 105 0.92 7.57 -6.35
CA PHE A 105 -0.04 8.55 -5.85
C PHE A 105 -1.33 8.47 -6.66
N SER A 106 -2.46 8.41 -5.96
CA SER A 106 -3.80 8.52 -6.54
C SER A 106 -4.54 9.65 -5.88
N TYR A 107 -5.23 10.44 -6.69
CA TYR A 107 -5.98 11.60 -6.24
C TYR A 107 -7.35 11.60 -6.90
N THR A 108 -8.39 11.73 -6.09
CA THR A 108 -9.77 11.82 -6.53
C THR A 108 -10.37 13.11 -6.02
N VAL A 109 -10.82 13.96 -6.96
CA VAL A 109 -11.71 15.09 -6.63
C VAL A 109 -13.11 14.51 -6.45
N ILE A 110 -13.71 14.73 -5.28
CA ILE A 110 -15.10 14.33 -4.99
C ILE A 110 -16.00 15.56 -5.06
#